data_AF-A0A6J6UU23-F1
#
_entry.id   AF-A0A6J6UU23-F1
#
_cell.length_a   1.000
_cell.length_b   1.000
_cell.length_c   1.000
_cell.angle_alpha   90.00
_cell.angle_beta   90.00
_cell.angle_gamma   90.00
#
_symmetry.space_group_name_H-M   'P 1'
#
loop_
_entity.id
_entity.type
_entity.pdbx_description
1 polymer ?
#
loop_
_entity_poly.entity_id
_entity_poly.type
_entity_poly.pdbx_seq_one_letter_code
_entity_poly.pdbx_strand_id
1 'polypeptide(L)'
;METQVHQLERMLGMPYEHDDAEMTMQKVNAWRAVHSQGRGLYSVLYEHLDDFEDRVVREGEFMSNTLLGWNFGDGHLNDERLVAAVQKRLQLQPGDLVMVYCESQPTPWRHGRPREYRVIDAALGTVDRGTWDVRDCVATQPWLPDGPIPLQVTWSAPGFVRRQTLTRGSTSGQEQPA
;
A
#
# COMPACT_ATOMS: atom_id res chain seq x y z
N MET A 1 14.97 -3.94 -12.76
CA MET A 1 14.54 -2.56 -12.44
C MET A 1 15.42 -2.07 -11.30
N GLU A 2 15.98 -0.87 -11.37
CA GLU A 2 16.73 -0.29 -10.24
C GLU A 2 15.76 -0.05 -9.07
N THR A 3 16.20 -0.30 -7.83
CA THR A 3 15.43 -0.06 -6.59
C THR A 3 16.26 0.81 -5.66
N GLN A 4 15.69 1.36 -4.58
CA GLN A 4 16.49 2.12 -3.63
C GLN A 4 17.51 1.24 -2.89
N VAL A 5 17.23 -0.06 -2.74
CA VAL A 5 18.20 -1.03 -2.21
C VAL A 5 19.46 -1.04 -3.09
N HIS A 6 19.30 -1.17 -4.41
CA HIS A 6 20.43 -1.12 -5.34
C HIS A 6 21.17 0.24 -5.30
N GLN A 7 20.46 1.34 -5.08
CA GLN A 7 21.08 2.66 -4.92
C GLN A 7 21.96 2.75 -3.66
N LEU A 8 21.51 2.17 -2.54
CA LEU A 8 22.27 2.11 -1.29
C LEU A 8 23.48 1.18 -1.39
N GLU A 9 23.34 0.03 -2.06
CA GLU A 9 24.44 -0.91 -2.31
C GLU A 9 25.56 -0.27 -3.16
N ARG A 10 25.21 0.69 -4.02
CA ARG A 10 26.15 1.41 -4.89
C ARG A 10 26.52 2.81 -4.40
N MET A 11 26.14 3.17 -3.17
CA MET A 11 26.39 4.51 -2.64
C MET A 11 27.89 4.78 -2.51
N LEU A 12 28.40 5.76 -3.26
CA LEU A 12 29.82 6.07 -3.30
C LEU A 12 30.34 6.47 -1.90
N GLY A 13 31.43 5.81 -1.48
CA GLY A 13 32.10 6.06 -0.20
C GLY A 13 31.48 5.35 1.00
N MET A 14 30.25 4.81 0.89
CA MET A 14 29.57 4.08 1.97
C MET A 14 28.56 3.06 1.39
N PRO A 15 28.99 2.06 0.61
CA PRO A 15 28.09 1.03 0.10
C PRO A 15 27.52 0.20 1.26
N TYR A 16 26.23 -0.09 1.19
CA TYR A 16 25.57 -0.98 2.14
C TYR A 16 25.64 -2.43 1.63
N GLU A 17 25.76 -3.39 2.54
CA GLU A 17 25.42 -4.78 2.24
C GLU A 17 23.91 -4.90 2.03
N HIS A 18 23.47 -5.93 1.32
CA HIS A 18 22.06 -6.10 0.93
C HIS A 18 21.09 -5.99 2.12
N ASP A 19 21.38 -6.73 3.20
CA ASP A 19 20.53 -6.77 4.40
C ASP A 19 20.52 -5.41 5.13
N ASP A 20 21.65 -4.69 5.14
CA ASP A 20 21.73 -3.35 5.74
C ASP A 20 20.96 -2.31 4.91
N ALA A 21 20.99 -2.44 3.58
CA ALA A 21 20.21 -1.62 2.66
C ALA A 21 18.71 -1.89 2.83
N GLU A 22 18.30 -3.15 2.89
CA GLU A 22 16.91 -3.53 3.15
C GLU A 22 16.43 -3.02 4.52
N MET A 23 17.22 -3.25 5.58
CA MET A 23 16.92 -2.74 6.92
C MET A 23 16.78 -1.21 6.93
N THR A 24 17.61 -0.51 6.15
CA THR A 24 17.50 0.94 5.98
C THR A 24 16.18 1.35 5.33
N MET A 25 15.71 0.62 4.32
CA MET A 25 14.41 0.85 3.71
C MET A 25 13.26 0.61 4.70
N GLN A 26 13.38 -0.39 5.57
CA GLN A 26 12.35 -0.67 6.58
C GLN A 26 12.20 0.44 7.63
N LYS A 27 13.23 1.24 7.89
CA LYS A 27 13.12 2.41 8.78
C LYS A 27 12.08 3.42 8.28
N VAL A 28 11.91 3.55 6.96
CA VAL A 28 10.91 4.45 6.36
C VAL A 28 9.50 3.93 6.63
N ASN A 29 9.29 2.62 6.48
CA ASN A 29 8.01 1.96 6.81
C ASN A 29 7.67 2.10 8.30
N ALA A 30 8.66 1.92 9.19
CA ALA A 30 8.51 2.11 10.62
C ALA A 30 8.17 3.58 10.96
N TRP A 31 8.86 4.54 10.33
CA TRP A 31 8.54 5.96 10.48
C TRP A 31 7.11 6.27 9.99
N ARG A 32 6.68 5.71 8.86
CA ARG A 32 5.30 5.88 8.38
C ARG A 32 4.30 5.32 9.39
N ALA A 33 4.57 4.15 9.98
CA ALA A 33 3.71 3.50 10.97
C ALA A 33 3.46 4.37 12.21
N VAL A 34 4.43 5.21 12.63
CA VAL A 34 4.23 6.10 13.78
C VAL A 34 3.31 7.29 13.50
N HIS A 35 2.90 7.51 12.23
CA HIS A 35 1.96 8.56 11.83
C HIS A 35 0.53 8.04 11.73
N SER A 36 -0.46 8.91 11.99
CA SER A 36 -1.88 8.54 11.94
C SER A 36 -2.30 7.98 10.58
N GLN A 37 -1.84 8.59 9.48
CA GLN A 37 -2.11 8.08 8.13
C GLN A 37 -1.50 6.70 7.90
N GLY A 38 -0.31 6.42 8.45
CA GLY A 38 0.32 5.11 8.34
C GLY A 38 -0.53 4.02 8.96
N ARG A 39 -1.03 4.23 10.17
CA ARG A 39 -1.96 3.28 10.84
C ARG A 39 -3.22 3.01 10.03
N GLY A 40 -3.76 4.03 9.34
CA GLY A 40 -4.85 3.84 8.39
C GLY A 40 -4.46 2.99 7.18
N LEU A 41 -3.35 3.33 6.51
CA LEU A 41 -2.83 2.59 5.34
C LEU A 41 -2.51 1.13 5.66
N TYR A 42 -1.81 0.86 6.77
CA TYR A 42 -1.52 -0.52 7.21
C TYR A 42 -2.80 -1.29 7.55
N SER A 43 -3.79 -0.64 8.15
CA SER A 43 -5.09 -1.29 8.41
C SER A 43 -5.78 -1.70 7.13
N VAL A 44 -5.73 -0.86 6.09
CA VAL A 44 -6.24 -1.23 4.76
C VAL A 44 -5.43 -2.39 4.19
N LEU A 45 -4.09 -2.38 4.28
CA LEU A 45 -3.26 -3.49 3.80
C LEU A 45 -3.62 -4.82 4.50
N TYR A 46 -3.70 -4.86 5.83
CA TYR A 46 -4.10 -6.05 6.60
C TYR A 46 -5.54 -6.55 6.31
N GLU A 47 -6.43 -5.65 5.91
CA GLU A 47 -7.80 -6.01 5.53
C GLU A 47 -7.92 -6.46 4.06
N HIS A 48 -6.93 -6.18 3.20
CA HIS A 48 -7.00 -6.47 1.76
C HIS A 48 -6.03 -7.56 1.29
N LEU A 49 -4.94 -7.79 2.01
CA LEU A 49 -3.88 -8.74 1.65
C LEU A 49 -3.75 -9.81 2.74
N ASP A 50 -4.02 -11.07 2.40
CA ASP A 50 -3.88 -12.22 3.29
C ASP A 50 -2.42 -12.70 3.41
N ASP A 51 -1.59 -12.40 2.41
CA ASP A 51 -0.14 -12.67 2.35
C ASP A 51 0.71 -11.43 2.69
N PHE A 52 0.16 -10.46 3.44
CA PHE A 52 0.85 -9.20 3.73
C PHE A 52 2.27 -9.39 4.29
N GLU A 53 2.45 -10.36 5.19
CA GLU A 53 3.74 -10.66 5.84
C GLU A 53 4.80 -11.22 4.87
N ASP A 54 4.39 -11.82 3.76
CA ASP A 54 5.30 -12.39 2.75
C ASP A 54 5.66 -11.36 1.67
N ARG A 55 5.07 -10.16 1.72
CA ARG A 55 5.24 -9.13 0.70
C ARG A 55 6.34 -8.14 1.04
N VAL A 56 6.99 -7.64 -0.02
CA VAL A 56 7.90 -6.50 0.07
C VAL A 56 7.09 -5.21 0.14
N VAL A 57 6.93 -4.67 1.35
CA VAL A 57 6.23 -3.40 1.58
C VAL A 57 7.17 -2.22 1.35
N ARG A 58 6.72 -1.23 0.58
CA ARG A 58 7.48 -0.01 0.28
C ARG A 58 6.61 1.22 0.46
N GLU A 59 7.24 2.27 0.99
CA GLU A 59 6.61 3.58 1.15
C GLU A 59 6.46 4.29 -0.20
N GLY A 60 5.33 4.97 -0.41
CA GLY A 60 4.93 5.52 -1.70
C GLY A 60 5.81 6.66 -2.23
N GLU A 61 6.36 7.53 -1.39
CA GLU A 61 7.31 8.58 -1.76
C GLU A 61 8.57 7.95 -2.35
N PHE A 62 9.13 6.96 -1.65
CA PHE A 62 10.33 6.27 -2.09
C PHE A 62 10.07 5.60 -3.45
N MET A 63 8.98 4.85 -3.60
CA MET A 63 8.63 4.21 -4.87
C MET A 63 8.44 5.21 -6.01
N SER A 64 7.80 6.35 -5.74
CA SER A 64 7.64 7.43 -6.73
C SER A 64 8.98 7.95 -7.20
N ASN A 65 9.91 8.16 -6.27
CA ASN A 65 11.23 8.71 -6.58
C ASN A 65 12.04 7.75 -7.46
N THR A 66 11.97 6.45 -7.21
CA THR A 66 12.60 5.44 -8.08
C THR A 66 11.95 5.36 -9.45
N LEU A 67 10.61 5.41 -9.52
CA LEU A 67 9.87 5.29 -10.78
C LEU A 67 10.01 6.52 -11.67
N LEU A 68 10.03 7.72 -11.09
CA LEU A 68 10.13 8.99 -11.80
C LEU A 68 11.60 9.40 -12.06
N GLY A 69 12.55 8.87 -11.28
CA GLY A 69 13.96 9.24 -11.38
C GLY A 69 14.27 10.63 -10.82
N TRP A 70 13.40 11.18 -9.97
CA TRP A 70 13.48 12.52 -9.39
C TRP A 70 13.02 12.48 -7.93
N ASN A 71 13.69 13.21 -7.02
CA ASN A 71 13.39 13.24 -5.58
C ASN A 71 12.99 14.68 -5.16
N PHE A 72 11.73 15.08 -5.29
CA PHE A 72 11.25 16.38 -4.80
C PHE A 72 9.86 16.31 -4.13
N GLY A 73 9.59 15.28 -3.33
CA GLY A 73 8.32 15.20 -2.58
C GLY A 73 7.13 14.84 -3.47
N ASP A 74 7.38 14.17 -4.59
CA ASP A 74 6.39 13.82 -5.61
C ASP A 74 5.53 12.62 -5.21
N GLY A 75 5.61 12.14 -3.97
CA GLY A 75 4.80 11.05 -3.42
C GLY A 75 3.31 11.39 -3.27
N HIS A 76 2.84 12.49 -3.85
CA HIS A 76 1.42 12.74 -4.12
C HIS A 76 1.01 12.36 -5.56
N LEU A 77 1.97 12.04 -6.43
CA LEU A 77 1.76 11.58 -7.82
C LEU A 77 1.58 10.06 -7.91
N ASN A 78 1.72 9.34 -6.80
CA ASN A 78 1.52 7.90 -6.64
C ASN A 78 0.05 7.50 -6.57
N ASP A 79 -0.76 7.97 -7.51
CA ASP A 79 -2.15 7.53 -7.64
C ASP A 79 -2.32 6.51 -8.79
N GLU A 80 -3.57 6.20 -9.12
CA GLU A 80 -3.92 5.26 -10.18
C GLU A 80 -3.26 5.55 -11.54
N ARG A 81 -2.88 6.80 -11.83
CA ARG A 81 -2.24 7.19 -13.09
C ARG A 81 -0.81 6.68 -13.16
N LEU A 82 -0.05 6.81 -12.08
CA LEU A 82 1.30 6.27 -12.01
C LEU A 82 1.27 4.74 -12.06
N VAL A 83 0.38 4.12 -11.30
CA VAL A 83 0.22 2.66 -11.30
C VAL A 83 -0.17 2.15 -12.69
N ALA A 84 -1.11 2.81 -13.39
CA ALA A 84 -1.47 2.48 -14.76
C ALA A 84 -0.28 2.62 -15.73
N ALA A 85 0.59 3.61 -15.53
CA ALA A 85 1.80 3.79 -16.33
C ALA A 85 2.83 2.66 -16.09
N VAL A 86 2.93 2.17 -14.85
CA VAL A 86 3.74 0.98 -14.50
C VAL A 86 3.14 -0.25 -15.18
N GLN A 87 1.84 -0.49 -15.02
CA GLN A 87 1.17 -1.64 -15.62
C GLN A 87 1.35 -1.71 -17.14
N LYS A 88 1.21 -0.57 -17.82
CA LYS A 88 1.39 -0.48 -19.28
C LYS A 88 2.77 -0.98 -19.74
N ARG A 89 3.80 -0.90 -18.89
CA ARG A 89 5.18 -1.29 -19.19
C ARG A 89 5.51 -2.70 -18.73
N LEU A 90 4.97 -3.13 -17.60
CA LEU A 90 5.38 -4.37 -16.93
C LEU A 90 4.39 -5.53 -17.12
N GLN A 91 3.15 -5.27 -17.53
CA GLN A 91 2.12 -6.30 -17.77
C GLN A 91 1.95 -7.25 -16.57
N LEU A 92 1.90 -6.68 -15.37
CA LEU A 92 1.81 -7.44 -14.13
C LEU A 92 0.49 -8.21 -14.05
N GLN A 93 0.52 -9.33 -13.34
CA GLN A 93 -0.67 -10.11 -13.01
C GLN A 93 -1.39 -9.51 -11.80
N PRO A 94 -2.69 -9.82 -11.63
CA PRO A 94 -3.42 -9.43 -10.43
C PRO A 94 -2.67 -9.90 -9.17
N GLY A 95 -2.37 -8.96 -8.27
CA GLY A 95 -1.69 -9.23 -7.01
C GLY A 95 -0.21 -8.93 -7.00
N ASP A 96 0.44 -8.79 -8.15
CA ASP A 96 1.88 -8.51 -8.23
C ASP A 96 2.24 -7.14 -7.63
N LEU A 97 1.36 -6.15 -7.82
CA LEU A 97 1.53 -4.80 -7.29
C LEU A 97 0.20 -4.25 -6.81
N VAL A 98 0.07 -4.13 -5.50
CA VAL A 98 -1.08 -3.52 -4.83
C VAL A 98 -0.61 -2.27 -4.10
N MET A 99 -1.31 -1.16 -4.35
CA MET A 99 -1.06 0.13 -3.73
C MET A 99 -2.29 0.53 -2.92
N VAL A 100 -2.06 0.96 -1.68
CA VAL A 100 -3.05 1.67 -0.89
C VAL A 100 -2.69 3.15 -0.88
N TYR A 101 -3.64 3.97 -1.32
CA TYR A 101 -3.52 5.42 -1.38
C TYR A 101 -4.50 6.07 -0.40
N CYS A 102 -4.10 7.19 0.21
CA CYS A 102 -4.97 8.02 1.04
C CYS A 102 -4.82 9.49 0.67
N GLU A 103 -5.95 10.19 0.56
CA GLU A 103 -5.97 11.64 0.37
C GLU A 103 -5.73 12.38 1.71
N SER A 104 -5.29 13.63 1.61
CA SER A 104 -5.27 14.58 2.71
C SER A 104 -6.67 14.77 3.33
N GLN A 105 -6.72 15.12 4.61
CA GLN A 105 -8.00 15.38 5.25
C GLN A 105 -8.51 16.77 4.84
N PRO A 106 -9.77 16.91 4.38
CA PRO A 106 -10.32 18.21 4.00
C PRO A 106 -10.35 19.19 5.18
N THR A 107 -10.10 20.47 4.92
CA THR A 107 -10.24 21.55 5.89
C THR A 107 -11.62 22.24 5.78
N PRO A 108 -12.22 22.73 6.88
CA PRO A 108 -11.74 22.67 8.27
C PRO A 108 -11.92 21.28 8.91
N TRP A 109 -10.85 20.73 9.48
CA TRP A 109 -10.76 19.33 9.93
C TRP A 109 -11.76 18.97 11.04
N ARG A 110 -12.19 19.93 11.87
CA ARG A 110 -13.14 19.71 12.98
C ARG A 110 -14.53 19.29 12.50
N HIS A 111 -14.88 19.60 11.26
CA HIS A 111 -16.16 19.21 10.63
C HIS A 111 -15.89 18.42 9.34
N GLY A 112 -14.62 18.06 9.13
CA GLY A 112 -14.15 17.36 7.95
C GLY A 112 -14.69 15.95 7.91
N ARG A 113 -14.87 15.45 6.70
CA ARG A 113 -15.21 14.05 6.46
C ARG A 113 -14.07 13.12 6.94
N PRO A 114 -14.39 11.84 7.24
CA PRO A 114 -13.39 10.78 7.35
C PRO A 114 -12.39 10.80 6.20
N ARG A 115 -11.14 10.34 6.42
CA ARG A 115 -10.13 10.29 5.35
C ARG A 115 -10.51 9.23 4.33
N GLU A 116 -10.34 9.56 3.06
CA GLU A 116 -10.67 8.65 1.95
C GLU A 116 -9.45 7.86 1.50
N TYR A 117 -9.65 6.57 1.29
CA TYR A 117 -8.64 5.66 0.74
C TYR A 117 -9.10 5.00 -0.54
N ARG A 118 -8.12 4.53 -1.31
CA ARG A 118 -8.29 3.70 -2.50
C ARG A 118 -7.31 2.53 -2.44
N VAL A 119 -7.77 1.36 -2.85
CA VAL A 119 -6.93 0.18 -3.08
C VAL A 119 -6.83 -0.04 -4.58
N ILE A 120 -5.61 -0.04 -5.09
CA ILE A 120 -5.30 -0.07 -6.51
C ILE A 120 -4.43 -1.29 -6.76
N ASP A 121 -4.94 -2.23 -7.56
CA ASP A 121 -4.14 -3.30 -8.12
C ASP A 121 -3.66 -2.88 -9.52
N ALA A 122 -2.39 -3.12 -9.84
CA ALA A 122 -1.84 -2.67 -11.11
C ALA A 122 -2.53 -3.29 -12.33
N ALA A 123 -2.93 -4.56 -12.25
CA ALA A 123 -3.58 -5.27 -13.34
C ALA A 123 -5.09 -4.97 -13.42
N LEU A 124 -5.75 -4.79 -12.28
CA LEU A 124 -7.21 -4.63 -12.19
C LEU A 124 -7.67 -3.17 -12.10
N GLY A 125 -6.78 -2.24 -11.77
CA GLY A 125 -7.11 -0.84 -11.45
C GLY A 125 -7.60 -0.68 -10.01
N THR A 126 -8.45 0.33 -9.75
CA THR A 126 -9.00 0.54 -8.41
C THR A 126 -10.02 -0.56 -8.07
N VAL A 127 -9.72 -1.36 -7.05
CA VAL A 127 -10.54 -2.51 -6.62
C VAL A 127 -11.41 -2.20 -5.41
N ASP A 128 -11.04 -1.21 -4.60
CA ASP A 128 -11.79 -0.82 -3.39
C ASP A 128 -11.62 0.67 -3.07
N ARG A 129 -12.67 1.27 -2.49
CA ARG A 129 -12.68 2.63 -1.94
C ARG A 129 -13.39 2.62 -0.61
N GLY A 130 -12.90 3.46 0.30
CA GLY A 130 -13.57 3.64 1.57
C GLY A 130 -13.01 4.80 2.37
N THR A 131 -13.34 4.82 3.65
CA THR A 131 -12.87 5.83 4.58
C THR A 131 -12.44 5.23 5.92
N TRP A 132 -11.69 6.01 6.69
CA TRP A 132 -11.41 5.74 8.10
C TRP A 132 -11.47 7.03 8.93
N ASP A 133 -11.66 6.88 10.24
CA ASP A 133 -11.57 7.98 11.19
C ASP A 133 -10.14 8.15 11.72
N VAL A 134 -9.61 9.37 11.66
CA VAL A 134 -8.28 9.68 12.19
C VAL A 134 -8.22 9.47 13.71
N ARG A 135 -9.35 9.57 14.41
CA ARG A 135 -9.44 9.32 15.85
C ARG A 135 -9.07 7.87 16.19
N ASP A 136 -9.51 6.92 15.37
CA ASP A 136 -9.14 5.51 15.53
C ASP A 136 -7.65 5.30 15.23
N CYS A 137 -7.12 5.98 14.21
CA CYS A 137 -5.69 5.96 13.89
C CYS A 137 -4.80 6.45 15.04
N VAL A 138 -5.23 7.44 15.83
CA VAL A 138 -4.39 7.99 16.92
C VAL A 138 -4.59 7.27 18.24
N ALA A 139 -5.66 6.48 18.38
CA ALA A 139 -5.95 5.68 19.56
C ALA A 139 -5.17 4.36 19.63
N THR A 140 -4.53 3.94 18.52
CA THR A 140 -3.80 2.67 18.42
C THR A 140 -2.28 2.85 18.29
N GLN A 141 -1.53 1.78 18.56
CA GLN A 141 -0.07 1.75 18.44
C GLN A 141 0.38 1.62 16.97
N PRO A 142 1.61 2.07 16.62
CA PRO A 142 2.11 2.09 15.24
C PRO A 142 2.00 0.76 14.47
N TRP A 143 2.27 -0.37 15.13
CA TRP A 143 2.26 -1.71 14.53
C TRP A 143 0.93 -2.46 14.69
N LEU A 144 -0.15 -1.75 15.05
CA LEU A 144 -1.51 -2.32 15.13
C LEU A 144 -1.59 -3.65 15.92
N PRO A 145 -1.05 -3.71 17.16
CA PRO A 145 -1.00 -4.97 17.94
C PRO A 145 -2.38 -5.55 18.24
N ASP A 146 -3.41 -4.71 18.30
CA ASP A 146 -4.79 -5.09 18.55
C ASP A 146 -5.58 -5.32 17.24
N GLY A 147 -4.88 -5.34 16.09
CA GLY A 147 -5.45 -5.47 14.76
C GLY A 147 -5.72 -4.14 14.04
N PRO A 148 -6.23 -4.22 12.80
CA PRO A 148 -6.52 -3.06 11.97
C PRO A 148 -7.64 -2.18 12.56
N ILE A 149 -7.56 -0.88 12.32
CA ILE A 149 -8.63 0.06 12.71
C ILE A 149 -9.91 -0.18 11.89
N PRO A 150 -11.09 0.23 12.39
CA PRO A 150 -12.32 0.16 11.63
C PRO A 150 -12.23 0.92 10.30
N LEU A 151 -12.63 0.26 9.21
CA LEU A 151 -12.73 0.83 7.87
C LEU A 151 -14.19 0.88 7.43
N GLN A 152 -14.59 1.97 6.80
CA GLN A 152 -15.91 2.09 6.17
C GLN A 152 -15.77 1.99 4.65
N VAL A 153 -16.17 0.85 4.08
CA VAL A 153 -16.19 0.65 2.63
C VAL A 153 -17.27 1.53 2.00
N THR A 154 -16.92 2.27 0.96
CA THR A 154 -17.90 3.05 0.19
C THR A 154 -18.16 2.45 -1.18
N TRP A 155 -17.21 1.67 -1.71
CA TRP A 155 -17.35 0.97 -2.99
C TRP A 155 -16.32 -0.15 -3.12
N SER A 156 -16.69 -1.24 -3.79
CA SER A 156 -15.77 -2.30 -4.22
C SER A 156 -16.06 -2.67 -5.68
N ALA A 157 -15.03 -3.07 -6.43
CA ALA A 157 -15.18 -3.52 -7.80
C ALA A 157 -16.05 -4.80 -7.88
N PRO A 158 -16.86 -4.99 -8.94
CA PRO A 158 -17.63 -6.22 -9.11
C PRO A 158 -16.74 -7.47 -9.05
N GLY A 159 -17.11 -8.42 -8.19
CA GLY A 159 -16.35 -9.67 -8.00
C GLY A 159 -15.10 -9.54 -7.11
N PHE A 160 -14.74 -8.35 -6.64
CA PHE A 160 -13.66 -8.17 -5.67
C PHE A 160 -14.12 -8.60 -4.28
N VAL A 161 -13.32 -9.45 -3.63
CA VAL A 161 -13.55 -9.88 -2.24
C VAL A 161 -12.28 -9.66 -1.43
N ARG A 162 -12.40 -8.85 -0.37
CA ARG A 162 -11.30 -8.56 0.55
C ARG A 162 -10.73 -9.84 1.17
N ARG A 163 -9.40 -9.91 1.34
CA ARG A 163 -8.65 -11.08 1.84
C ARG A 163 -8.78 -12.38 1.03
N GLN A 164 -9.50 -12.38 -0.09
CA GLN A 164 -9.58 -13.53 -1.01
C GLN A 164 -9.04 -13.22 -2.40
N THR A 165 -9.03 -11.95 -2.78
CA THR A 165 -8.48 -11.58 -4.06
C THR A 165 -6.96 -11.48 -3.90
N LEU A 166 -6.22 -12.08 -4.84
CA LEU A 166 -4.80 -11.84 -5.14
C LEU A 166 -3.76 -12.85 -4.59
N THR A 167 -4.18 -13.94 -3.93
CA THR A 167 -3.27 -15.04 -3.51
C THR A 167 -3.75 -16.43 -3.88
N ARG A 168 -5.05 -16.60 -4.15
CA ARG A 168 -5.63 -17.88 -4.58
C ARG A 168 -6.27 -17.70 -5.95
N GLY A 169 -5.62 -18.25 -6.97
CA GLY A 169 -6.26 -18.46 -8.27
C GLY A 169 -7.58 -19.20 -8.08
N SER A 170 -8.58 -18.86 -8.89
CA SER A 170 -9.94 -19.41 -8.78
C SER A 170 -9.91 -20.92 -8.53
N THR A 171 -10.33 -21.37 -7.35
CA THR A 171 -10.72 -22.77 -7.15
C THR A 171 -12.04 -22.98 -7.88
N SER A 172 -11.94 -23.23 -9.19
CA SER A 172 -12.97 -23.95 -9.93
C SER A 172 -12.91 -25.40 -9.48
N GLY A 173 -13.99 -25.86 -8.85
CA GLY A 173 -14.09 -27.21 -8.31
C GLY A 173 -15.30 -27.34 -7.42
N GLN A 174 -16.48 -27.48 -8.04
CA GLN A 174 -17.66 -27.98 -7.35
C GLN A 174 -17.37 -29.38 -6.81
N GLU A 175 -17.44 -29.57 -5.49
CA GLU A 175 -17.79 -30.86 -4.92
C GLU A 175 -19.31 -30.86 -4.69
N GLN A 176 -20.03 -31.61 -5.52
CA GLN A 176 -21.38 -32.08 -5.19
C GLN A 176 -21.25 -33.29 -4.27
N PRO A 177 -22.01 -33.37 -3.16
CA PRO A 177 -22.04 -34.57 -2.35
C PRO A 177 -22.80 -35.68 -3.05
N ALA A 178 -22.31 -36.91 -2.90
CA ALA A 178 -22.96 -38.15 -3.31
C ALA A 178 -24.20 -38.48 -2.47
#